data_AF-A0A430S2J4-F1
#
_entry.id   AF-A0A430S2J4-F1
#
_cell.length_a   1.000
_cell.length_b   1.000
_cell.length_c   1.000
_cell.angle_alpha   90.00
_cell.angle_beta   90.00
_cell.angle_gamma   90.00
#
_symmetry.space_group_name_H-M   'P 1'
#
loop_
_entity.id
_entity.type
_entity.pdbx_description
1 polymer ?
#
loop_
_entity_poly.entity_id
_entity_poly.type
_entity_poly.pdbx_seq_one_letter_code
_entity_poly.pdbx_strand_id
1 'polypeptide(L)' 'MKNGKKAKEREQYRVFTTREYGEEQTFWVRIGTAFKGEKSIQVLLDALPLNGKLVILLENGEDEDDQEAELTLSKRRR' A
#
# COMPACT_ATOMS: atom_id res chain seq x y z
N MET A 1 -29.47 25.26 -13.14
CA MET A 1 -28.16 25.26 -12.47
C MET A 1 -27.94 23.87 -11.88
N LYS A 2 -27.06 23.04 -12.47
CA LYS A 2 -26.76 21.70 -11.95
C LYS A 2 -25.61 21.82 -10.95
N ASN A 3 -25.91 21.79 -9.65
CA ASN A 3 -24.89 21.79 -8.61
C ASN A 3 -24.22 20.41 -8.57
N GLY A 4 -23.11 20.27 -9.30
CA GLY A 4 -22.19 19.14 -9.14
C GLY A 4 -21.55 19.21 -7.75
N LYS A 5 -22.03 18.39 -6.81
CA LYS A 5 -21.32 18.13 -5.56
C LYS A 5 -19.94 17.58 -5.93
N LYS A 6 -18.87 18.39 -5.78
CA LYS A 6 -17.50 17.87 -5.79
C LYS A 6 -17.40 16.82 -4.69
N ALA A 7 -17.22 15.56 -5.07
CA ALA A 7 -16.94 14.50 -4.12
C ALA A 7 -15.68 14.89 -3.35
N LYS A 8 -15.78 14.97 -2.02
CA LYS A 8 -14.64 15.23 -1.15
C LYS A 8 -13.62 14.12 -1.43
N GLU A 9 -12.45 14.50 -1.93
CA GLU A 9 -11.36 13.56 -2.21
C GLU A 9 -11.06 12.81 -0.90
N ARG A 10 -11.28 11.49 -0.90
CA ARG A 10 -11.06 10.67 0.29
C ARG A 10 -9.57 10.38 0.36
N GLU A 11 -8.94 10.63 1.51
CA GLU A 11 -7.56 10.21 1.77
C GLU A 11 -7.44 8.70 1.55
N GLN A 12 -6.54 8.31 0.64
CA GLN A 12 -6.26 6.92 0.28
C GLN A 12 -4.89 6.52 0.79
N TYR A 13 -4.76 5.30 1.30
CA TYR A 13 -3.49 4.75 1.76
C TYR A 13 -3.22 3.39 1.12
N ARG A 14 -1.95 3.11 0.85
CA ARG A 14 -1.51 1.79 0.38
C ARG A 14 -1.52 0.80 1.56
N VAL A 15 -2.02 -0.41 1.33
CA VAL A 15 -2.05 -1.48 2.35
C VAL A 15 -1.13 -2.61 1.94
N PHE A 16 -0.30 -3.06 2.87
CA PHE A 16 0.70 -4.09 2.68
C PHE A 16 0.56 -5.22 3.70
N THR A 17 1.20 -6.35 3.40
CA THR A 17 1.52 -7.41 4.36
C THR A 17 2.99 -7.78 4.21
N THR A 18 3.55 -8.38 5.26
CA THR A 18 4.91 -8.94 5.21
C THR A 18 4.85 -10.39 4.76
N ARG A 19 5.67 -10.75 3.77
CA ARG A 19 5.86 -12.12 3.33
C ARG A 19 7.29 -12.55 3.63
N GLU A 20 7.42 -13.56 4.49
CA GLU A 20 8.70 -14.20 4.78
C GLU A 20 9.04 -15.17 3.63
N TYR A 21 10.28 -15.10 3.13
CA TYR A 21 10.82 -16.00 2.13
C TYR A 21 12.11 -16.62 2.69
N GLY A 22 12.01 -17.85 3.18
CA GLY A 22 13.09 -18.48 3.95
C GLY A 22 13.27 -17.83 5.33
N GLU A 23 14.38 -18.13 6.01
CA GLU A 23 14.67 -17.66 7.37
C GLU A 23 15.17 -16.21 7.45
N GLU A 24 15.60 -15.62 6.32
CA GLU A 24 16.37 -14.35 6.36
C GLU A 24 15.73 -13.17 5.61
N GLN A 25 14.70 -13.36 4.79
CA GLN A 25 14.17 -12.28 3.93
C GLN A 25 12.68 -12.03 4.18
N THR A 26 12.36 -10.77 4.50
CA THR A 26 10.98 -10.29 4.62
C THR A 26 10.70 -9.25 3.54
N PHE A 27 9.65 -9.49 2.76
CA PHE A 27 9.21 -8.60 1.69
C PHE A 27 7.88 -7.94 2.05
N TRP A 28 7.71 -6.68 1.66
CA TRP A 28 6.44 -5.99 1.75
C TRP A 28 5.66 -6.21 0.46
N VAL A 29 4.46 -6.76 0.58
CA VAL A 29 3.58 -7.05 -0.55
C VAL A 29 2.34 -6.19 -0.42
N ARG A 30 2.04 -5.37 -1.42
CA ARG A 30 0.80 -4.59 -1.46
C ARG A 30 -0.38 -5.55 -1.64
N ILE A 31 -1.39 -5.43 -0.78
CA ILE A 31 -2.58 -6.30 -0.75
C ILE A 31 -3.90 -5.53 -0.75
N GLY A 32 -3.86 -4.20 -0.91
CA GLY A 32 -5.08 -3.43 -1.01
C GLY A 32 -4.89 -1.92 -0.90
N THR A 33 -6.01 -1.25 -0.64
CA THR A 33 -6.12 0.20 -0.46
C THR A 33 -7.03 0.50 0.72
N ALA A 34 -6.65 1.46 1.55
CA ALA A 34 -7.43 1.91 2.69
C ALA A 34 -7.97 3.32 2.46
N PHE A 35 -9.17 3.57 2.99
CA PHE A 35 -9.87 4.85 2.91
C PHE A 35 -10.18 5.34 4.31
N LYS A 36 -9.83 6.59 4.59
CA LYS A 36 -10.17 7.24 5.86
C LYS A 36 -11.62 7.72 5.85
N GLY A 37 -12.40 7.23 6.79
CA GLY A 37 -13.68 7.79 7.19
C GLY A 37 -13.52 8.72 8.40
N GLU A 38 -14.63 9.30 8.86
CA GLU A 38 -14.62 10.21 10.01
C GLU A 38 -14.21 9.53 11.32
N LYS A 39 -14.62 8.26 11.50
CA LYS A 39 -14.38 7.46 12.72
C LYS A 39 -13.88 6.04 12.43
N SER A 40 -13.51 5.77 11.19
CA SER A 40 -13.13 4.43 10.74
C SER A 40 -12.10 4.50 9.64
N ILE A 41 -11.38 3.40 9.47
CA ILE A 41 -10.57 3.14 8.29
C ILE A 41 -11.18 1.91 7.63
N GLN A 42 -11.57 2.07 6.36
CA GLN A 42 -12.08 0.97 5.55
C GLN A 42 -10.94 0.45 4.70
N VAL A 43 -10.67 -0.86 4.77
CA VAL A 43 -9.63 -1.50 3.96
C VAL A 43 -10.30 -2.36 2.90
N LEU A 44 -9.99 -2.10 1.64
CA LEU A 44 -10.37 -2.96 0.51
C LEU A 44 -9.17 -3.84 0.18
N LEU A 45 -9.32 -5.14 0.43
CA LEU A 45 -8.27 -6.14 0.19
C LEU A 45 -8.45 -6.80 -1.17
N ASP A 46 -7.38 -6.82 -1.96
CA ASP A 46 -7.27 -7.60 -3.19
C ASP A 46 -6.84 -9.05 -2.89
N ALA A 47 -6.17 -9.24 -1.73
CA ALA A 47 -5.73 -10.53 -1.22
C ALA A 47 -5.75 -10.57 0.32
N LEU A 48 -5.85 -11.77 0.89
CA LEU A 48 -5.84 -11.97 2.34
C LEU A 48 -4.39 -12.13 2.87
N PRO A 49 -4.02 -11.47 3.99
CA PRO A 49 -2.72 -11.67 4.62
C PRO A 49 -2.65 -13.05 5.29
N LEU A 50 -1.72 -13.90 4.87
CA LEU A 50 -1.61 -15.27 5.39
C LEU A 50 -1.11 -15.34 6.84
N ASN A 51 -0.38 -14.32 7.29
CA ASN A 51 0.11 -14.19 8.67
C ASN A 51 -0.87 -13.44 9.59
N GLY A 52 -2.05 -13.05 9.09
CA GLY A 52 -3.02 -12.27 9.85
C GLY A 52 -2.62 -10.82 10.11
N LYS A 53 -1.53 -10.32 9.50
CA LYS A 53 -1.03 -8.96 9.67
C LYS A 53 -1.15 -8.15 8.38
N LEU A 54 -1.69 -6.94 8.51
CA LEU A 54 -1.62 -5.91 7.48
C LEU A 54 -1.02 -4.64 8.06
N VAL A 55 -0.47 -3.80 7.19
CA VAL A 55 0.13 -2.51 7.53
C VAL A 55 -0.39 -1.46 6.56
N ILE A 56 -0.80 -0.32 7.11
CA ILE A 56 -1.22 0.86 6.34
C ILE A 56 -0.11 1.89 6.49
N LEU A 57 0.51 2.28 5.38
CA LEU A 57 1.51 3.36 5.40
C LEU A 57 0.78 4.69 5.30
N LEU A 58 0.89 5.50 6.36
CA LEU A 58 0.46 6.88 6.37
C LEU A 58 1.62 7.67 5.76
N GLU A 59 1.46 8.20 4.55
CA GLU A 59 2.49 9.02 3.91
C GLU A 59 2.94 10.14 4.85
N ASN A 60 4.13 9.96 5.44
CA ASN A 60 4.91 10.92 6.20
C ASN A 60 6.37 10.55 5.93
N GLY A 61 6.87 10.83 4.73
CA GLY A 61 8.26 10.55 4.35
C GLY A 61 8.37 10.12 2.89
N GLU A 62 8.49 11.12 2.03
CA GLU A 62 9.20 11.18 0.74
C GLU A 62 9.32 9.88 -0.09
N ASP A 63 8.76 9.96 -1.30
CA ASP A 63 8.79 9.02 -2.42
C ASP A 63 10.22 8.67 -2.93
N GLU A 64 11.10 8.12 -2.09
CA GLU A 64 12.47 7.75 -2.49
C GLU A 64 12.64 6.26 -2.85
N ASP A 65 11.81 5.35 -2.32
CA ASP A 65 12.08 3.90 -2.42
C ASP A 65 11.54 3.22 -3.70
N ASP A 66 10.54 3.81 -4.37
CA ASP A 66 9.93 3.19 -5.57
C ASP A 66 10.89 3.18 -6.79
N GLN A 67 11.92 4.04 -6.82
CA GLN A 67 12.94 4.07 -7.89
C GLN A 67 14.03 3.01 -7.71
N GLU A 68 14.38 2.64 -6.47
CA GLU A 68 15.50 1.73 -6.20
C GLU A 68 15.14 0.26 -6.49
N ALA A 69 13.88 -0.13 -6.27
CA ALA A 69 13.38 -1.46 -6.60
C ALA A 69 13.38 -1.73 -8.12
N GLU A 70 13.06 -0.74 -8.95
CA GLU A 70 13.06 -0.88 -10.41
C GLU A 70 14.48 -1.00 -10.99
N LEU A 71 15.45 -0.25 -10.43
CA LEU A 71 16.86 -0.29 -10.82
C LEU A 71 17.52 -1.64 -10.49
N THR A 72 17.20 -2.24 -9.34
CA THR A 72 17.77 -3.53 -8.92
C THR A 72 17.22 -4.71 -9.74
N LEU A 73 15.95 -4.68 -10.13
CA LEU A 73 15.32 -5.65 -11.03
C LEU A 73 15.91 -5.61 -12.45
N SER A 74 16.19 -4.40 -12.96
CA SER A 74 16.81 -4.22 -14.29
C SER A 74 18.26 -4.73 -14.33
N LYS A 75 19.00 -4.60 -13.22
CA LYS A 75 20.40 -5.02 -13.12
C LYS A 75 20.60 -6.54 -13.03
N ARG A 76 19.59 -7.29 -12.57
CA ARG A 76 19.60 -8.77 -12.54
C ARG A 76 19.20 -9.43 -13.87
N ARG A 77 18.70 -8.66 -14.85
CA ARG A 77 18.26 -9.17 -16.17
C ARG A 77 19.26 -8.93 -17.30
N ARG A 78 20.50 -8.49 -16.98
CA ARG A 78 21.63 -8.42 -17.92
C ARG A 78 22.67 -9.48 -17.62
#